data_AF-A0A9Q9ID07-F1
#
_entry.id   AF-A0A9Q9ID07-F1
#
_cell.length_a   1.000
_cell.length_b   1.000
_cell.length_c   1.000
_cell.angle_alpha   90.00
_cell.angle_beta   90.00
_cell.angle_gamma   90.00
#
_symmetry.space_group_name_H-M   'P 1'
#
loop_
_entity.id
_entity.type
_entity.pdbx_description
1 polymer ?
#
loop_
_entity_poly.entity_id
_entity_poly.type
_entity_poly.pdbx_seq_one_letter_code
_entity_poly.pdbx_strand_id
1 'polypeptide(L)'
;MIDTTAPEIRTAAPRAGAGLLAGAGVLAAPLFTVAAVAQAAVRDGYDITRHPVSMLALGGPGWVQTTSFVVTGLLSVAGAAGARRLLRGGRGRTWGPLLFLFIGVGLLVASVFEMDASDGFPVGTPDTPLTTMSGHMILHNVGGSLSFFSMIALCFVLAARFGAEGRTGWAVTGRVAGALFAVGLGWAMTGGEAGALTLFLGVAVAWNWIAAAVAILLRR
;
A
#
# COMPACT_ATOMS: atom_id res chain seq x y z
N MET A 1 -32.04 -49.73 -21.32
CA MET A 1 -31.06 -48.68 -21.64
C MET A 1 -31.45 -47.48 -20.77
N ILE A 2 -30.91 -47.41 -19.55
CA ILE A 2 -31.23 -46.34 -18.60
C ILE A 2 -30.17 -45.26 -18.80
N ASP A 3 -30.62 -44.10 -19.26
CA ASP A 3 -29.83 -42.90 -19.44
C ASP A 3 -29.67 -42.22 -18.06
N THR A 4 -28.52 -42.40 -17.44
CA THR A 4 -28.11 -41.70 -16.22
C THR A 4 -27.24 -40.51 -16.58
N THR A 5 -27.85 -39.39 -16.98
CA THR A 5 -27.19 -38.09 -16.93
C THR A 5 -27.28 -37.54 -15.51
N ALA A 6 -26.22 -37.74 -14.73
CA ALA A 6 -26.06 -37.05 -13.45
C ALA A 6 -25.89 -35.53 -13.71
N PRO A 7 -26.50 -34.65 -12.90
CA PRO A 7 -26.34 -33.21 -13.08
C PRO A 7 -24.92 -32.78 -12.69
N GLU A 8 -24.21 -32.13 -13.61
CA GLU A 8 -22.95 -31.45 -13.31
C GLU A 8 -23.21 -30.32 -12.29
N ILE A 9 -22.75 -30.52 -11.06
CA ILE A 9 -22.67 -29.44 -10.07
C ILE A 9 -21.57 -28.47 -10.53
N ARG A 10 -21.94 -27.48 -11.36
CA ARG A 10 -21.05 -26.35 -11.69
C ARG A 10 -20.84 -25.51 -10.44
N THR A 11 -19.76 -25.79 -9.71
CA THR A 11 -19.26 -24.94 -8.62
C THR A 11 -18.71 -23.62 -9.18
N ALA A 12 -19.60 -22.66 -9.46
CA ALA A 12 -19.25 -21.33 -9.94
C ALA A 12 -18.59 -20.41 -8.88
N ALA A 13 -18.51 -20.86 -7.62
CA ALA A 13 -18.08 -20.07 -6.45
C ALA A 13 -16.58 -19.65 -6.38
N PRO A 14 -15.58 -20.37 -6.92
CA PRO A 14 -14.16 -20.04 -6.66
C PRO A 14 -13.64 -18.78 -7.37
N ARG A 15 -14.18 -18.43 -8.54
CA ARG A 15 -13.73 -17.28 -9.34
C ARG A 15 -14.33 -15.96 -8.86
N ALA A 16 -15.60 -15.95 -8.47
CA ALA A 16 -16.28 -14.78 -7.93
C ALA A 16 -15.63 -14.27 -6.63
N GLY A 17 -15.31 -15.18 -5.70
CA GLY A 17 -14.63 -14.81 -4.45
C GLY A 17 -13.19 -14.29 -4.65
N ALA A 18 -12.50 -14.77 -5.70
CA ALA A 18 -11.17 -14.26 -6.05
C ALA A 18 -11.22 -12.80 -6.53
N GLY A 19 -12.23 -12.49 -7.36
CA GLY A 19 -12.44 -11.14 -7.88
C GLY A 19 -12.82 -10.16 -6.79
N LEU A 20 -13.68 -10.55 -5.85
CA LEU A 20 -14.04 -9.73 -4.70
C LEU A 20 -12.82 -9.38 -3.83
N LEU A 21 -12.00 -10.38 -3.49
CA LEU A 21 -10.82 -10.20 -2.66
C LEU A 21 -9.75 -9.33 -3.32
N ALA A 22 -9.52 -9.52 -4.63
CA ALA A 22 -8.62 -8.65 -5.38
C ALA A 22 -9.19 -7.23 -5.51
N GLY A 23 -10.50 -7.09 -5.72
CA GLY A 23 -11.19 -5.80 -5.74
C GLY A 23 -11.11 -5.06 -4.40
N ALA A 24 -11.19 -5.78 -3.28
CA ALA A 24 -10.93 -5.21 -1.95
C ALA A 24 -9.52 -4.61 -1.86
N GLY A 25 -8.50 -5.33 -2.36
CA GLY A 25 -7.14 -4.80 -2.45
C GLY A 25 -6.99 -3.55 -3.34
N VAL A 26 -7.79 -3.43 -4.41
CA VAL A 26 -7.83 -2.22 -5.26
C VAL A 26 -8.33 -1.01 -4.48
N LEU A 27 -9.28 -1.18 -3.56
CA LEU A 27 -9.84 -0.08 -2.76
C LEU A 27 -8.87 0.45 -1.68
N ALA A 28 -7.83 -0.30 -1.32
CA ALA A 28 -6.88 0.12 -0.29
C ALA A 28 -6.16 1.43 -0.68
N ALA A 29 -5.66 1.54 -1.91
CA ALA A 29 -4.93 2.73 -2.37
C ALA A 29 -5.76 4.05 -2.32
N PRO A 30 -6.96 4.11 -2.92
CA PRO A 30 -7.76 5.33 -2.88
C PRO A 30 -8.24 5.65 -1.46
N LEU A 31 -8.63 4.65 -0.65
CA LEU A 31 -9.05 4.90 0.73
C LEU A 31 -7.93 5.53 1.57
N PHE A 32 -6.71 4.98 1.48
CA PHE A 32 -5.56 5.55 2.16
C PHE A 32 -5.26 6.98 1.70
N THR A 33 -5.20 7.17 0.38
CA THR A 33 -4.83 8.46 -0.23
C THR A 33 -5.83 9.55 0.14
N VAL A 34 -7.13 9.26 0.03
CA VAL A 34 -8.19 10.22 0.37
C VAL A 34 -8.17 10.55 1.86
N ALA A 35 -8.06 9.55 2.74
CA ALA A 35 -8.00 9.78 4.18
C ALA A 35 -6.78 10.65 4.56
N ALA A 36 -5.60 10.30 4.03
CA ALA A 36 -4.36 11.03 4.28
C ALA A 36 -4.44 12.49 3.80
N VAL A 37 -4.89 12.73 2.56
CA VAL A 37 -5.02 14.09 2.01
C VAL A 37 -6.07 14.90 2.75
N ALA A 38 -7.24 14.32 3.01
CA ALA A 38 -8.32 15.01 3.71
C ALA A 38 -7.88 15.39 5.13
N GLN A 39 -7.21 14.49 5.84
CA GLN A 39 -6.72 14.76 7.19
C GLN A 39 -5.56 15.75 7.18
N ALA A 40 -4.59 15.61 6.26
CA ALA A 40 -3.49 16.57 6.09
C ALA A 40 -3.99 17.99 5.84
N ALA A 41 -5.05 18.15 5.04
CA ALA A 41 -5.60 19.45 4.68
C ALA A 41 -6.26 20.21 5.84
N VAL A 42 -6.67 19.50 6.89
CA VAL A 42 -7.41 20.08 8.03
C VAL A 42 -6.67 19.96 9.36
N ARG A 43 -5.52 19.29 9.39
CA ARG A 43 -4.79 19.03 10.64
C ARG A 43 -3.91 20.23 10.98
N ASP A 44 -4.31 20.94 12.04
CA ASP A 44 -3.52 22.06 12.57
C ASP A 44 -2.06 21.65 12.86
N GLY A 45 -1.14 22.49 12.38
CA GLY A 45 0.31 22.31 12.53
C GLY A 45 0.93 21.25 11.62
N TYR A 46 0.14 20.53 10.82
CA TYR A 46 0.67 19.55 9.87
C TYR A 46 1.19 20.24 8.61
N ASP A 47 2.42 19.93 8.23
CA ASP A 47 3.04 20.36 6.98
C ASP A 47 3.53 19.13 6.23
N ILE A 48 2.91 18.81 5.09
CA ILE A 48 3.23 17.61 4.30
C ILE A 48 4.68 17.61 3.77
N THR A 49 5.35 18.76 3.72
CA THR A 49 6.76 18.82 3.31
C THR A 49 7.71 18.41 4.44
N ARG A 50 7.26 18.53 5.70
CA ARG A 50 8.05 18.28 6.91
C ARG A 50 7.65 16.99 7.62
N HIS A 51 6.35 16.73 7.71
CA HIS A 51 5.77 15.68 8.53
C HIS A 51 5.28 14.52 7.65
N PRO A 52 5.83 13.30 7.78
CA PRO A 52 5.30 12.14 7.07
C PRO A 52 3.83 11.89 7.46
N VAL A 53 3.03 11.39 6.52
CA VAL A 53 1.59 11.12 6.72
C VAL A 53 1.31 10.24 7.93
N SER A 54 2.23 9.34 8.30
CA SER A 54 2.11 8.53 9.50
C SER A 54 2.01 9.34 10.81
N MET A 55 2.60 10.55 10.86
CA MET A 55 2.45 11.43 12.02
C MET A 55 1.00 11.88 12.21
N LEU A 56 0.15 11.88 11.17
CA LEU A 56 -1.27 12.21 11.33
C LEU A 56 -1.99 11.29 12.32
N ALA A 57 -1.42 10.14 12.67
CA ALA A 57 -1.92 9.27 13.74
C ALA A 57 -1.74 9.84 15.16
N LEU A 58 -1.04 10.97 15.31
CA LEU A 58 -0.74 11.59 16.60
C LEU A 58 -1.82 12.58 17.06
N GLY A 59 -2.08 12.55 18.37
CA GLY A 59 -3.02 13.45 19.05
C GLY A 59 -4.49 13.14 18.78
N GLY A 60 -5.37 14.07 19.15
CA GLY A 60 -6.84 13.87 19.19
C GLY A 60 -7.46 13.21 17.95
N PRO A 61 -7.36 13.80 16.73
CA PRO A 61 -7.93 13.21 15.52
C PRO A 61 -7.09 12.05 14.94
N GLY A 62 -6.04 11.60 15.63
CA GLY A 62 -5.10 10.59 15.14
C GLY A 62 -5.71 9.23 14.81
N TRP A 63 -6.81 8.89 15.49
CA TRP A 63 -7.56 7.66 15.24
C TRP A 63 -8.03 7.52 13.78
N VAL A 64 -8.23 8.63 13.05
CA VAL A 64 -8.60 8.60 11.62
C VAL A 64 -7.50 7.95 10.79
N GLN A 65 -6.25 8.37 11.00
CA GLN A 65 -5.10 7.81 10.29
C GLN A 65 -4.83 6.37 10.74
N THR A 66 -4.95 6.06 12.03
CA THR A 66 -4.84 4.69 12.55
C THR A 66 -5.89 3.77 11.93
N THR A 67 -7.13 4.23 11.83
CA THR A 67 -8.22 3.48 11.18
C THR A 67 -7.94 3.27 9.69
N SER A 68 -7.40 4.28 9.02
CA SER A 68 -6.95 4.16 7.63
C SER A 68 -5.89 3.07 7.48
N PHE A 69 -4.89 3.01 8.36
CA PHE A 69 -3.90 1.93 8.36
C PHE A 69 -4.51 0.55 8.58
N VAL A 70 -5.42 0.40 9.55
CA VAL A 70 -6.09 -0.88 9.82
C VAL A 70 -6.90 -1.33 8.61
N VAL A 71 -7.77 -0.47 8.09
CA VAL A 71 -8.67 -0.81 6.97
C VAL A 71 -7.86 -1.14 5.72
N THR A 72 -6.90 -0.28 5.35
CA THR A 72 -6.11 -0.48 4.14
C THR A 72 -5.13 -1.66 4.28
N GLY A 73 -4.64 -1.94 5.49
CA GLY A 73 -3.89 -3.13 5.83
C GLY A 73 -4.71 -4.41 5.60
N LEU A 74 -5.91 -4.49 6.18
CA LEU A 74 -6.81 -5.63 6.01
C LEU A 74 -7.23 -5.84 4.55
N LEU A 75 -7.54 -4.76 3.83
CA LEU A 75 -7.86 -4.81 2.40
C LEU A 75 -6.67 -5.32 1.57
N SER A 76 -5.45 -4.95 1.92
CA SER A 76 -4.24 -5.44 1.25
C SER A 76 -4.00 -6.94 1.52
N VAL A 77 -4.25 -7.40 2.75
CA VAL A 77 -4.22 -8.83 3.10
C VAL A 77 -5.29 -9.61 2.33
N ALA A 78 -6.51 -9.09 2.23
CA ALA A 78 -7.56 -9.66 1.38
C ALA A 78 -7.12 -9.70 -0.10
N GLY A 79 -6.52 -8.61 -0.58
CA GLY A 79 -5.91 -8.49 -1.90
C GLY A 79 -4.88 -9.58 -2.19
N ALA A 80 -4.08 -10.00 -1.20
CA ALA A 80 -3.13 -11.09 -1.34
C ALA A 80 -3.80 -12.42 -1.72
N ALA A 81 -4.93 -12.73 -1.08
CA ALA A 81 -5.71 -13.94 -1.38
C ALA A 81 -6.32 -13.90 -2.79
N GLY A 82 -6.79 -12.73 -3.23
CA GLY A 82 -7.24 -12.49 -4.61
C GLY A 82 -6.10 -12.64 -5.62
N ALA A 83 -4.96 -12.00 -5.36
CA ALA A 83 -3.76 -12.05 -6.19
C ALA A 83 -3.23 -13.49 -6.36
N ARG A 84 -3.31 -14.34 -5.32
CA ARG A 84 -2.90 -15.75 -5.38
C ARG A 84 -3.66 -16.53 -6.44
N ARG A 85 -4.90 -16.14 -6.72
CA ARG A 85 -5.74 -16.76 -7.75
C ARG A 85 -5.53 -16.07 -9.10
N LEU A 86 -5.45 -14.74 -9.12
CA LEU A 86 -5.33 -13.92 -10.33
C LEU A 86 -4.01 -14.13 -11.06
N LEU A 87 -2.92 -14.33 -10.32
CA LEU A 87 -1.56 -14.44 -10.87
C LEU A 87 -1.13 -15.89 -11.12
N ARG A 88 -2.05 -16.85 -11.09
CA ARG A 88 -1.75 -18.26 -11.38
C ARG A 88 -1.20 -18.42 -12.80
N GLY A 89 -0.18 -19.25 -12.96
CA GLY A 89 0.35 -19.65 -14.27
C GLY A 89 1.28 -18.66 -14.96
N GLY A 90 1.67 -17.55 -14.32
CA GLY A 90 2.54 -16.54 -14.93
C GLY A 90 3.59 -15.94 -14.01
N ARG A 91 4.30 -14.92 -14.52
CA ARG A 91 5.23 -14.12 -13.71
C ARG A 91 4.46 -13.45 -12.57
N GLY A 92 5.08 -13.38 -11.39
CA GLY A 92 4.45 -12.83 -10.20
C GLY A 92 3.52 -13.80 -9.44
N ARG A 93 3.38 -15.07 -9.86
CA ARG A 93 2.56 -16.07 -9.15
C ARG A 93 2.88 -16.24 -7.66
N THR A 94 4.16 -16.11 -7.31
CA THR A 94 4.65 -16.27 -5.93
C THR A 94 4.77 -14.92 -5.24
N TRP A 95 5.50 -13.99 -5.86
CA TRP A 95 5.82 -12.72 -5.24
C TRP A 95 4.65 -11.73 -5.22
N GLY A 96 3.74 -11.74 -6.20
CA GLY A 96 2.59 -10.82 -6.19
C GLY A 96 1.73 -10.97 -4.92
N PRO A 97 1.24 -12.18 -4.59
CA PRO A 97 0.48 -12.42 -3.37
C PRO A 97 1.26 -12.14 -2.08
N LEU A 98 2.53 -12.55 -2.02
CA LEU A 98 3.37 -12.32 -0.83
C LEU A 98 3.60 -10.83 -0.57
N LEU A 99 3.85 -10.05 -1.61
CA LEU A 99 4.08 -8.61 -1.48
C LEU A 99 2.80 -7.87 -1.07
N PHE A 100 1.62 -8.27 -1.57
CA PHE A 100 0.34 -7.76 -1.04
C PHE A 100 0.16 -8.07 0.44
N LEU A 101 0.51 -9.28 0.86
CA LEU A 101 0.45 -9.68 2.27
C LEU A 101 1.39 -8.82 3.11
N PHE A 102 2.62 -8.60 2.67
CA PHE A 102 3.60 -7.79 3.39
C PHE A 102 3.23 -6.30 3.46
N ILE A 103 2.64 -5.73 2.40
CA ILE A 103 2.02 -4.40 2.45
C ILE A 103 0.97 -4.35 3.56
N GLY A 104 0.05 -5.31 3.58
CA GLY A 104 -1.00 -5.36 4.58
C GLY A 104 -0.48 -5.50 6.01
N VAL A 105 0.43 -6.47 6.24
CA VAL A 105 1.03 -6.72 7.55
C VAL A 105 1.83 -5.51 8.05
N GLY A 106 2.60 -4.86 7.18
CA GLY A 106 3.37 -3.68 7.56
C GLY A 106 2.49 -2.50 7.98
N LEU A 107 1.37 -2.28 7.28
CA LEU A 107 0.37 -1.27 7.67
C LEU A 107 -0.30 -1.59 9.01
N LEU A 108 -0.60 -2.88 9.26
CA LEU A 108 -1.14 -3.30 10.56
C LEU A 108 -0.14 -3.08 11.70
N VAL A 109 1.15 -3.36 11.48
CA VAL A 109 2.20 -3.04 12.46
C VAL A 109 2.25 -1.52 12.70
N ALA A 110 2.28 -0.71 11.64
CA ALA A 110 2.28 0.75 11.74
C ALA A 110 1.01 1.33 12.41
N SER A 111 -0.11 0.59 12.42
CA SER A 111 -1.32 0.98 13.14
C SER A 111 -1.26 0.72 14.65
N VAL A 112 -0.42 -0.21 15.10
CA VAL A 112 -0.30 -0.59 16.51
C VAL A 112 0.78 0.24 17.22
N PHE A 113 1.85 0.58 16.50
CA PHE A 113 2.96 1.35 17.03
C PHE A 113 2.95 2.76 16.45
N GLU A 114 2.90 3.76 17.31
CA GLU A 114 2.86 5.16 16.91
C GLU A 114 4.25 5.69 16.55
N MET A 115 4.28 6.77 15.78
CA MET A 115 5.49 7.57 15.57
C MET A 115 5.79 8.40 16.82
N ASP A 116 7.04 8.85 16.97
CA ASP A 116 7.35 9.92 17.92
C ASP A 116 6.93 11.27 17.35
N ALA A 117 6.42 12.14 18.21
CA ALA A 117 6.15 13.53 17.88
C ALA A 117 7.47 14.28 17.70
N SER A 118 7.57 15.08 16.63
CA SER A 118 8.77 15.87 16.32
C SER A 118 8.49 17.07 15.44
N ASP A 119 9.48 17.94 15.27
CA ASP A 119 9.45 19.02 14.27
C ASP A 119 8.19 19.90 14.37
N GLY A 120 7.77 20.19 15.61
CA GLY A 120 6.62 21.05 15.90
C GLY A 120 5.26 20.36 15.75
N PHE A 121 5.21 19.05 15.47
CA PHE A 121 3.97 18.30 15.28
C PHE A 121 3.79 17.14 16.27
N PRO A 122 2.59 16.96 16.86
CA PRO A 122 1.45 17.88 16.84
C PRO A 122 1.75 19.23 17.51
N VAL A 123 0.85 20.20 17.37
CA VAL A 123 0.97 21.51 18.07
C VAL A 123 1.22 21.29 19.56
N GLY A 124 2.28 21.92 20.08
CA GLY A 124 2.77 21.74 21.46
C GLY A 124 4.05 20.90 21.54
N THR A 125 4.43 20.20 20.48
CA THR A 125 5.73 19.53 20.35
C THR A 125 6.85 20.55 20.10
N PRO A 126 8.05 20.40 20.69
CA PRO A 126 9.21 21.21 20.34
C PRO A 126 9.53 21.17 18.84
N ASP A 127 9.84 22.32 18.24
CA ASP A 127 10.24 22.44 16.83
C ASP A 127 11.73 22.09 16.65
N THR A 128 12.05 20.84 16.96
CA THR A 128 13.41 20.28 16.85
C THR A 128 13.36 18.89 16.25
N PRO A 129 14.38 18.49 15.45
CA PRO A 129 14.49 17.13 14.95
C PRO A 129 14.59 16.09 16.07
N LEU A 130 14.13 14.87 15.78
CA LEU A 130 14.34 13.73 16.68
C LEU A 130 15.83 13.43 16.84
N THR A 131 16.28 13.37 18.09
CA THR A 131 17.65 12.96 18.45
C THR A 131 17.72 11.49 18.87
N THR A 132 16.59 10.92 19.30
CA THR A 132 16.44 9.51 19.64
C THR A 132 15.08 9.00 19.16
N MET A 133 14.97 7.70 18.89
CA MET A 133 13.72 7.05 18.53
C MET A 133 13.24 6.16 19.68
N SER A 134 11.95 6.25 20.01
CA SER A 134 11.33 5.30 20.92
C SER A 134 11.23 3.90 20.30
N GLY A 135 10.99 2.89 21.14
CA GLY A 135 10.70 1.54 20.65
C GLY A 135 9.45 1.48 19.75
N HIS A 136 8.45 2.31 20.02
CA HIS A 136 7.23 2.42 19.20
C HIS A 136 7.57 2.97 17.81
N MET A 137 8.34 4.07 17.73
CA MET A 137 8.79 4.63 16.45
C MET A 137 9.61 3.62 15.64
N ILE A 138 10.51 2.87 16.29
CA ILE A 138 11.31 1.83 15.60
C ILE A 138 10.38 0.76 15.01
N LEU A 139 9.43 0.23 15.78
CA LEU A 139 8.49 -0.78 15.31
C LEU A 139 7.55 -0.25 14.22
N HIS A 140 7.10 1.01 14.33
CA HIS A 140 6.36 1.70 13.29
C HIS A 140 7.17 1.74 11.98
N ASN A 141 8.43 2.17 12.05
CA ASN A 141 9.32 2.28 10.90
C ASN A 141 9.64 0.91 10.27
N VAL A 142 9.72 -0.16 11.06
CA VAL A 142 9.82 -1.53 10.53
C VAL A 142 8.56 -1.90 9.73
N GLY A 143 7.36 -1.62 10.26
CA GLY A 143 6.11 -1.85 9.55
C GLY A 143 5.98 -1.01 8.27
N GLY A 144 6.33 0.27 8.35
CA GLY A 144 6.38 1.19 7.21
C GLY A 144 7.35 0.71 6.14
N SER A 145 8.58 0.35 6.54
CA SER A 145 9.61 -0.17 5.63
C SER A 145 9.17 -1.45 4.91
N LEU A 146 8.59 -2.41 5.65
CA LEU A 146 8.05 -3.63 5.07
C LEU A 146 7.01 -3.31 3.99
N SER A 147 6.13 -2.34 4.24
CA SER A 147 5.09 -1.92 3.29
C SER A 147 5.69 -1.23 2.07
N PHE A 148 6.58 -0.26 2.29
CA PHE A 148 7.17 0.55 1.24
C PHE A 148 8.02 -0.29 0.28
N PHE A 149 8.94 -1.11 0.79
CA PHE A 149 9.75 -1.98 -0.05
C PHE A 149 8.90 -3.03 -0.77
N SER A 150 7.87 -3.56 -0.12
CA SER A 150 6.97 -4.52 -0.77
C SER A 150 6.18 -3.90 -1.92
N MET A 151 5.73 -2.65 -1.76
CA MET A 151 5.03 -1.90 -2.79
C MET A 151 5.93 -1.54 -3.98
N ILE A 152 7.16 -1.09 -3.72
CA ILE A 152 8.17 -0.87 -4.76
C ILE A 152 8.39 -2.17 -5.55
N ALA A 153 8.68 -3.27 -4.87
CA ALA A 153 8.90 -4.56 -5.51
C ALA A 153 7.67 -5.05 -6.29
N LEU A 154 6.46 -4.82 -5.76
CA LEU A 154 5.22 -5.24 -6.41
C LEU A 154 4.99 -4.51 -7.74
N CYS A 155 5.38 -3.24 -7.84
CA CYS A 155 5.38 -2.50 -9.10
C CYS A 155 6.22 -3.23 -10.18
N PHE A 156 7.44 -3.63 -9.84
CA PHE A 156 8.33 -4.35 -10.76
C PHE A 156 7.83 -5.76 -11.10
N VAL A 157 7.26 -6.48 -10.12
CA VAL A 157 6.69 -7.82 -10.33
C VAL A 157 5.51 -7.78 -11.31
N LEU A 158 4.58 -6.85 -11.12
CA LEU A 158 3.44 -6.69 -12.02
C LEU A 158 3.86 -6.12 -13.38
N ALA A 159 4.84 -5.20 -13.41
CA ALA A 159 5.41 -4.72 -14.67
C ALA A 159 6.05 -5.84 -15.50
N ALA A 160 6.80 -6.75 -14.86
CA ALA A 160 7.38 -7.92 -15.51
C ALA A 160 6.29 -8.86 -16.04
N ARG A 161 5.17 -9.01 -15.31
CA ARG A 161 4.00 -9.77 -15.76
C ARG A 161 3.39 -9.17 -17.02
N PHE A 162 3.11 -7.87 -17.03
CA PHE A 162 2.56 -7.19 -18.20
C PHE A 162 3.51 -7.22 -19.39
N GLY A 163 4.82 -7.09 -19.16
CA GLY A 163 5.82 -7.22 -20.22
C GLY A 163 5.79 -8.60 -20.90
N ALA A 164 5.68 -9.67 -20.12
CA ALA A 164 5.54 -11.03 -20.64
C ALA A 164 4.22 -11.29 -21.38
N GLU A 165 3.24 -10.40 -21.26
CA GLU A 165 1.95 -10.44 -21.97
C GLU A 165 1.90 -9.49 -23.17
N GLY A 166 3.04 -8.86 -23.55
CA GLY A 166 3.08 -7.88 -24.63
C GLY A 166 2.49 -6.52 -24.28
N ARG A 167 2.14 -6.26 -23.02
CA ARG A 167 1.52 -5.01 -22.56
C ARG A 167 2.58 -3.99 -22.14
N THR A 168 3.33 -3.51 -23.11
CA THR A 168 4.53 -2.67 -22.91
C THR A 168 4.26 -1.38 -22.15
N GLY A 169 3.16 -0.66 -22.43
CA GLY A 169 2.81 0.57 -21.73
C GLY A 169 2.61 0.37 -20.21
N TRP A 170 1.96 -0.73 -19.82
CA TRP A 170 1.80 -1.09 -18.41
C TRP A 170 3.12 -1.53 -17.78
N ALA A 171 3.95 -2.27 -18.52
CA ALA A 171 5.28 -2.63 -18.03
C ALA A 171 6.17 -1.40 -17.76
N VAL A 172 6.15 -0.40 -18.65
CA VAL A 172 6.94 0.84 -18.48
C VAL A 172 6.40 1.66 -17.31
N THR A 173 5.11 1.96 -17.30
CA THR A 173 4.50 2.77 -16.23
C THR A 173 4.68 2.14 -14.85
N GLY A 174 4.64 0.80 -14.73
CA GLY A 174 4.92 0.13 -13.46
C GLY A 174 6.36 0.26 -12.99
N ARG A 175 7.33 0.14 -13.89
CA ARG A 175 8.75 0.37 -13.55
C ARG A 175 8.99 1.82 -13.13
N VAL A 176 8.37 2.77 -13.84
CA VAL A 176 8.44 4.20 -13.50
C VAL A 176 7.82 4.46 -12.12
N ALA A 177 6.63 3.92 -11.85
CA ALA A 177 5.97 4.09 -10.56
C ALA A 177 6.82 3.54 -9.39
N GLY A 178 7.38 2.33 -9.54
CA GLY A 178 8.28 1.74 -8.55
C GLY A 178 9.57 2.54 -8.37
N ALA A 179 10.16 3.03 -9.46
CA ALA A 179 11.38 3.83 -9.41
C ALA A 179 11.17 5.20 -8.76
N LEU A 180 10.08 5.91 -9.11
CA LEU A 180 9.72 7.18 -8.51
C LEU A 180 9.51 7.04 -7.00
N PHE A 181 8.86 5.95 -6.57
CA PHE A 181 8.73 5.69 -5.14
C PHE A 181 10.08 5.39 -4.48
N ALA A 182 10.91 4.53 -5.07
CA ALA A 182 12.24 4.25 -4.53
C ALA A 182 13.11 5.51 -4.40
N VAL A 183 13.08 6.40 -5.39
CA VAL A 183 13.80 7.68 -5.38
C VAL A 183 13.22 8.61 -4.30
N GLY A 184 11.90 8.76 -4.23
CA GLY A 184 11.24 9.60 -3.23
C GLY A 184 11.49 9.13 -1.79
N LEU A 185 11.50 7.82 -1.57
CA LEU A 185 11.86 7.20 -0.29
C LEU A 185 13.34 7.46 0.05
N GLY A 186 14.25 7.21 -0.90
CA GLY A 186 15.68 7.46 -0.70
C GLY A 186 15.97 8.92 -0.36
N TRP A 187 15.34 9.85 -1.07
CA TRP A 187 15.45 11.30 -0.79
C TRP A 187 14.99 11.64 0.63
N ALA A 188 13.83 11.12 1.05
CA ALA A 188 13.31 11.32 2.40
C ALA A 188 14.27 10.78 3.48
N MET A 189 14.84 9.59 3.25
CA MET A 189 15.79 8.97 4.19
C MET A 189 17.10 9.75 4.34
N THR A 190 17.49 10.55 3.33
CA THR A 190 18.66 11.43 3.42
C THR A 190 18.38 12.75 4.14
N GLY A 191 17.14 13.01 4.58
CA GLY A 191 16.74 14.31 5.13
C GLY A 191 16.62 15.39 4.05
N GLY A 192 16.37 14.99 2.80
CA GLY A 192 16.23 15.92 1.68
C GLY A 192 15.06 16.89 1.86
N GLU A 193 15.18 18.07 1.25
CA GLU A 193 14.13 19.11 1.28
C GLU A 193 12.79 18.56 0.80
N ALA A 194 11.71 18.84 1.53
CA ALA A 194 10.38 18.28 1.27
C ALA A 194 10.33 16.74 1.22
N GLY A 195 11.23 16.05 1.93
CA GLY A 195 11.34 14.59 1.92
C GLY A 195 10.04 13.85 2.27
N ALA A 196 9.25 14.38 3.21
CA ALA A 196 7.94 13.80 3.54
C ALA A 196 6.96 13.85 2.35
N LEU A 197 6.99 14.94 1.56
CA LEU A 197 6.15 15.09 0.38
C LEU A 197 6.60 14.15 -0.74
N THR A 198 7.90 14.05 -1.02
CA THR A 198 8.40 13.14 -2.07
C THR A 198 8.11 11.68 -1.74
N LEU A 199 8.21 11.32 -0.45
CA LEU A 199 7.81 10.01 0.04
C LEU A 199 6.31 9.77 -0.22
N PHE A 200 5.45 10.71 0.19
CA PHE A 200 4.00 10.59 0.00
C PHE A 200 3.61 10.48 -1.47
N LEU A 201 4.18 11.30 -2.35
CA LEU A 201 3.93 11.24 -3.79
C LEU A 201 4.38 9.89 -4.37
N GLY A 202 5.54 9.38 -3.94
CA GLY A 202 6.02 8.06 -4.31
C GLY A 202 5.04 6.95 -3.92
N VAL A 203 4.58 6.95 -2.66
CA VAL A 203 3.55 6.03 -2.15
C VAL A 203 2.28 6.12 -2.98
N ALA A 204 1.74 7.32 -3.19
CA ALA A 204 0.51 7.54 -3.92
C ALA A 204 0.60 7.05 -5.37
N VAL A 205 1.69 7.38 -6.09
CA VAL A 205 1.90 6.95 -7.47
C VAL A 205 2.01 5.42 -7.55
N ALA A 206 2.85 4.80 -6.72
CA ALA A 206 3.05 3.35 -6.74
C ALA A 206 1.77 2.60 -6.40
N TRP A 207 1.06 3.00 -5.34
CA TRP A 207 -0.10 2.26 -4.88
C TRP A 207 -1.29 2.39 -5.83
N ASN A 208 -1.55 3.59 -6.34
CA ASN A 208 -2.61 3.80 -7.34
C ASN A 208 -2.30 3.07 -8.65
N TRP A 209 -1.02 3.01 -9.07
CA TRP A 209 -0.63 2.19 -10.22
C TRP A 209 -0.88 0.69 -9.97
N ILE A 210 -0.53 0.17 -8.78
CA ILE A 210 -0.82 -1.23 -8.40
C ILE A 210 -2.32 -1.51 -8.41
N ALA A 211 -3.13 -0.62 -7.85
CA ALA A 211 -4.58 -0.74 -7.82
C ALA A 211 -5.15 -0.80 -9.25
N ALA A 212 -4.70 0.10 -10.13
CA ALA A 212 -5.09 0.09 -11.55
C ALA A 212 -4.63 -1.19 -12.28
N ALA A 213 -3.40 -1.65 -12.02
CA ALA A 213 -2.86 -2.89 -12.56
C ALA A 213 -3.72 -4.11 -12.19
N VAL A 214 -4.09 -4.24 -10.91
CA VAL A 214 -4.97 -5.33 -10.44
C VAL A 214 -6.37 -5.20 -11.04
N ALA A 215 -6.94 -3.99 -11.09
CA ALA A 215 -8.26 -3.76 -11.69
C ALA A 215 -8.30 -4.19 -13.16
N ILE A 216 -7.20 -3.98 -13.90
CA ILE A 216 -7.10 -4.40 -15.28
C ILE A 216 -6.89 -5.92 -15.42
N LEU A 217 -6.14 -6.56 -14.52
CA LEU A 217 -6.02 -8.01 -14.50
C LEU A 217 -7.36 -8.68 -14.20
N LEU A 218 -8.23 -8.04 -13.41
CA LEU A 218 -9.58 -8.53 -13.09
C LEU A 218 -10.58 -8.48 -14.24
N ARG A 219 -10.32 -7.68 -15.29
CA ARG A 219 -11.19 -7.54 -16.47
C ARG A 219 -10.93 -8.60 -17.55
N ARG A 220 -10.13 -9.61 -17.26
CA ARG A 220 -9.78 -10.71 -18.17
C ARG A 220 -10.60 -11.95 -17.87
#